data_AF-A0A2Z4K3P0-F1
#
_entry.id   AF-A0A2Z4K3P0-F1
#
_cell.length_a   1.000
_cell.length_b   1.000
_cell.length_c   1.000
_cell.angle_alpha   90.00
_cell.angle_beta   90.00
_cell.angle_gamma   90.00
#
_symmetry.space_group_name_H-M   'P 1'
#
loop_
_entity.id
_entity.type
_entity.pdbx_description
1 polymer ?
#
loop_
_entity_poly.entity_id
_entity_poly.type
_entity_poly.pdbx_seq_one_letter_code
_entity_poly.pdbx_strand_id
1 'polypeptide(L)'
;MTSWLLETLAWTGALIALVLVLRRPVTRWFGPQVAYALWALPALRLVMPPIELPAWMRPADAPAVGEPMAISETQFVILDPVTPVATQNGAGQSEAAASGLATQLTPTHSFDFGLLVEAGIAVWLIGAAIFLYTRFHAYFALRDELLDGSSEVGREGKVRLVETHGTNSPLAFGVIDKVVALPPGFLAQPDRQARDLALAHELAHHKGRDLLVNVLVQPLFAMHWFTPLGHYGWLALRRDQEAACDARVMAQRPAETRSETREAYANLIVSFAASPSVAPNHALTAPMACPVLGEKSIIHRLRSLKMNDTPKSRRLAGRLMLGAAVVALPLTASISYAASDASLPPVAPAAPNAVAAPPLPPVAPVAPVAPLVQEIEEIDPDIDVDVDVDVDVSENPENGEQVFVIRTQSDGDSRVHVQRWVEKSEWSTEGMSDAERERVIIEMREELAEAKKELDELPEILEEAMAEVEAAEEEMRTVIRLSCDSSSKAVATTVRNADGTRLVHLCQARVMASALQGLKQARAEIARSRDMTAEMRTRVVRELDQQIERWEEKSR
;
A
#
# COMPACT_ATOMS: atom_id res chain seq x y z
N MET A 1 -26.19 6.26 -2.03
CA MET A 1 -24.86 5.57 -1.97
C MET A 1 -23.73 6.55 -1.70
N THR A 2 -23.61 7.64 -2.46
CA THR A 2 -22.59 8.70 -2.31
C THR A 2 -22.45 9.24 -0.87
N SER A 3 -23.56 9.57 -0.19
CA SER A 3 -23.58 10.00 1.21
C SER A 3 -22.85 9.04 2.17
N TRP A 4 -23.22 7.75 2.13
CA TRP A 4 -22.60 6.72 2.98
C TRP A 4 -21.10 6.56 2.74
N LEU A 5 -20.61 6.73 1.51
CA LEU A 5 -19.16 6.72 1.21
C LEU A 5 -18.45 7.92 1.87
N LEU A 6 -19.02 9.13 1.74
CA LEU A 6 -18.46 10.35 2.32
C LEU A 6 -18.50 10.34 3.86
N GLU A 7 -19.60 9.91 4.46
CA GLU A 7 -19.72 9.71 5.90
C GLU A 7 -18.73 8.65 6.42
N THR A 8 -18.55 7.55 5.68
CA THR A 8 -17.58 6.52 6.03
C THR A 8 -16.14 7.02 5.93
N LEU A 9 -15.80 7.80 4.91
CA LEU A 9 -14.49 8.46 4.78
C LEU A 9 -14.24 9.45 5.94
N ALA A 10 -15.24 10.25 6.30
CA ALA A 10 -15.16 11.18 7.42
C ALA A 10 -14.97 10.46 8.77
N TRP A 11 -15.79 9.45 9.07
CA TRP A 11 -15.70 8.69 10.32
C TRP A 11 -14.42 7.86 10.43
N THR A 12 -13.94 7.24 9.34
CA THR A 12 -12.65 6.54 9.34
C THR A 12 -11.48 7.51 9.55
N GLY A 13 -11.52 8.70 8.94
CA GLY A 13 -10.54 9.77 9.17
C GLY A 13 -10.53 10.27 10.62
N ALA A 14 -11.72 10.51 11.20
CA ALA A 14 -11.87 10.90 12.60
C ALA A 14 -11.35 9.80 13.56
N LEU A 15 -11.62 8.53 13.28
CA LEU A 15 -11.09 7.41 14.05
C LEU A 15 -9.56 7.28 13.92
N ILE A 16 -8.98 7.47 12.73
CA ILE A 16 -7.51 7.52 12.55
C ILE A 16 -6.91 8.65 13.41
N ALA A 17 -7.49 9.86 13.37
CA ALA A 17 -7.04 10.97 14.20
C ALA A 17 -7.16 10.68 15.72
N LEU A 18 -8.26 10.05 16.14
CA LEU A 18 -8.47 9.63 17.53
C LEU A 18 -7.41 8.61 17.98
N VAL A 19 -7.10 7.61 17.15
CA VAL A 19 -6.05 6.62 17.48
C VAL A 19 -4.66 7.26 17.51
N LEU A 20 -4.35 8.20 16.60
CA LEU A 20 -3.10 8.96 16.61
C LEU A 20 -2.86 9.70 17.94
N VAL A 21 -3.92 10.22 18.56
CA VAL A 21 -3.88 10.84 19.91
C VAL A 21 -3.81 9.78 21.02
N LEU A 22 -4.72 8.78 21.01
CA LEU A 22 -4.91 7.85 22.12
C LEU A 22 -3.81 6.77 22.24
N ARG A 23 -3.11 6.41 21.17
CA ARG A 23 -2.10 5.33 21.20
C ARG A 23 -0.99 5.55 22.23
N ARG A 24 -0.54 6.80 22.45
CA ARG A 24 0.51 7.13 23.42
C ARG A 24 0.08 6.90 24.89
N PRO A 25 -1.06 7.43 25.38
CA PRO A 25 -1.56 7.08 26.69
C PRO A 25 -1.96 5.60 26.80
N VAL A 26 -2.58 5.00 25.77
CA VAL A 26 -2.99 3.58 25.82
C VAL A 26 -1.77 2.64 25.96
N THR A 27 -0.68 2.86 25.20
CA THR A 27 0.58 2.11 25.39
C THR A 27 1.13 2.23 26.81
N ARG A 28 1.05 3.43 27.42
CA ARG A 28 1.53 3.69 28.79
C ARG A 28 0.72 3.00 29.88
N TRP A 29 -0.61 2.93 29.73
CA TRP A 29 -1.52 2.45 30.79
C TRP A 29 -1.91 0.98 30.64
N PHE A 30 -2.13 0.53 29.39
CA PHE A 30 -2.67 -0.79 29.05
C PHE A 30 -1.67 -1.69 28.30
N GLY A 31 -0.56 -1.12 27.80
CA GLY A 31 0.50 -1.83 27.08
C GLY A 31 0.37 -1.73 25.55
N PRO A 32 1.47 -1.94 24.81
CA PRO A 32 1.51 -1.70 23.36
C PRO A 32 0.57 -2.60 22.57
N GLN A 33 0.24 -3.81 23.06
CA GLN A 33 -0.72 -4.70 22.38
C GLN A 33 -2.13 -4.09 22.30
N VAL A 34 -2.55 -3.30 23.30
CA VAL A 34 -3.87 -2.64 23.29
C VAL A 34 -3.84 -1.42 22.38
N ALA A 35 -2.73 -0.66 22.35
CA ALA A 35 -2.57 0.48 21.45
C ALA A 35 -2.52 0.06 19.98
N TYR A 36 -1.82 -1.03 19.65
CA TYR A 36 -1.83 -1.63 18.32
C TYR A 36 -3.25 -2.09 17.92
N ALA A 37 -3.99 -2.69 18.86
CA ALA A 37 -5.35 -3.15 18.60
C ALA A 37 -6.39 -2.02 18.44
N LEU A 38 -6.10 -0.77 18.83
CA LEU A 38 -6.96 0.39 18.53
C LEU A 38 -7.19 0.58 17.03
N TRP A 39 -6.21 0.24 16.20
CA TRP A 39 -6.29 0.37 14.74
C TRP A 39 -7.34 -0.54 14.09
N ALA A 40 -7.89 -1.51 14.82
CA ALA A 40 -9.06 -2.25 14.39
C ALA A 40 -10.32 -1.36 14.28
N LEU A 41 -10.44 -0.27 15.05
CA LEU A 41 -11.63 0.60 15.04
C LEU A 41 -11.89 1.27 13.68
N PRO A 42 -10.95 2.02 13.06
CA PRO A 42 -11.17 2.57 11.72
C PRO A 42 -11.27 1.48 10.63
N ALA A 43 -10.56 0.36 10.76
CA ALA A 43 -10.64 -0.74 9.80
C ALA A 43 -12.02 -1.43 9.81
N LEU A 44 -12.57 -1.71 11.01
CA LEU A 44 -13.93 -2.24 11.16
C LEU A 44 -14.98 -1.23 10.68
N ARG A 45 -14.79 0.07 10.93
CA ARG A 45 -15.73 1.11 10.46
C ARG A 45 -15.79 1.23 8.94
N LEU A 46 -14.70 0.92 8.22
CA LEU A 46 -14.70 0.90 6.76
C LEU A 46 -15.53 -0.27 6.18
N VAL A 47 -15.48 -1.43 6.83
CA VAL A 47 -16.16 -2.66 6.37
C VAL A 47 -17.61 -2.74 6.89
N MET A 48 -18.00 -1.88 7.83
CA MET A 48 -19.33 -1.84 8.41
C MET A 48 -20.37 -1.29 7.39
N PRO A 49 -21.42 -2.05 7.05
CA PRO A 49 -22.48 -1.60 6.16
C PRO A 49 -23.33 -0.47 6.78
N PRO A 50 -24.14 0.26 5.99
CA PRO A 50 -25.21 1.10 6.54
C PRO A 50 -26.16 0.25 7.39
N ILE A 51 -26.75 0.84 8.42
CA ILE A 51 -27.68 0.14 9.33
C ILE A 51 -29.10 0.58 8.99
N GLU A 52 -29.89 -0.35 8.47
CA GLU A 52 -31.33 -0.15 8.27
C GLU A 52 -32.08 -0.59 9.53
N LEU A 53 -32.76 0.36 10.18
CA LEU A 53 -33.62 0.08 11.32
C LEU A 53 -35.08 -0.13 10.85
N PRO A 54 -35.86 -0.99 11.54
CA PRO A 54 -37.29 -1.13 11.28
C PRO A 54 -38.02 0.21 11.35
N ALA A 55 -39.05 0.40 10.52
CA ALA A 55 -39.80 1.65 10.43
C ALA A 55 -40.39 2.12 11.77
N TRP A 56 -40.72 1.20 12.68
CA TRP A 56 -41.22 1.51 14.02
C TRP A 56 -40.19 2.15 14.96
N MET A 57 -38.89 2.05 14.64
CA MET A 57 -37.82 2.76 15.36
C MET A 57 -37.62 4.20 14.88
N ARG A 58 -38.25 4.62 13.77
CA ARG A 58 -38.20 6.01 13.33
C ARG A 58 -38.73 6.89 14.47
N PRO A 59 -37.98 7.91 14.95
CA PRO A 59 -38.51 8.87 15.90
C PRO A 59 -39.80 9.45 15.35
N ALA A 60 -40.89 9.39 16.12
CA ALA A 60 -42.14 10.03 15.73
C ALA A 60 -41.86 11.50 15.45
N ASP A 61 -42.23 11.97 14.24
CA ASP A 61 -41.77 13.25 13.72
C ASP A 61 -42.06 14.37 14.74
N ALA A 62 -41.01 15.06 15.18
CA ALA A 62 -41.17 16.21 16.05
C ALA A 62 -42.08 17.21 15.33
N PRO A 63 -43.17 17.70 15.96
CA PRO A 63 -44.16 18.53 15.28
C PRO A 63 -43.46 19.71 14.64
N ALA A 64 -43.54 19.81 13.32
CA ALA A 64 -42.55 20.49 12.51
C ALA A 64 -42.22 21.90 13.04
N VAL A 65 -41.11 22.00 13.77
CA VAL A 65 -40.35 23.24 13.89
C VAL A 65 -39.95 23.51 12.45
N GLY A 66 -40.67 24.44 11.83
CA GLY A 66 -40.92 24.44 10.38
C GLY A 66 -39.63 24.26 9.58
N GLU A 67 -39.74 23.50 8.48
CA GLU A 67 -38.60 23.07 7.65
C GLU A 67 -37.48 24.12 7.69
N PRO A 68 -36.25 23.78 8.10
CA PRO A 68 -35.15 24.73 8.04
C PRO A 68 -35.04 25.13 6.58
N MET A 69 -35.52 26.35 6.25
CA MET A 69 -35.89 26.76 4.89
C MET A 69 -34.85 26.19 3.95
N ALA A 70 -35.27 25.24 3.10
CA ALA A 70 -34.37 24.45 2.28
C ALA A 70 -33.34 25.42 1.72
N ILE A 71 -32.05 25.24 2.11
CA ILE A 71 -31.03 26.28 1.92
C ILE A 71 -30.83 26.38 0.42
N SER A 72 -31.64 27.24 -0.19
CA SER A 72 -31.76 27.42 -1.61
C SER A 72 -30.35 27.69 -2.07
N GLU A 73 -29.87 26.82 -2.96
CA GLU A 73 -28.47 26.68 -3.34
C GLU A 73 -27.84 28.05 -3.34
N THR A 74 -26.76 28.28 -2.57
CA THR A 74 -26.23 29.63 -2.30
C THR A 74 -25.64 30.22 -3.57
N GLN A 75 -26.55 30.67 -4.43
CA GLN A 75 -26.36 31.27 -5.71
C GLN A 75 -25.72 32.61 -5.41
N PHE A 76 -24.41 32.69 -5.67
CA PHE A 76 -23.67 33.93 -5.56
C PHE A 76 -24.17 34.87 -6.65
N VAL A 77 -25.25 35.59 -6.35
CA VAL A 77 -25.77 36.66 -7.20
C VAL A 77 -24.78 37.81 -7.14
N ILE A 78 -23.85 37.80 -8.10
CA ILE A 78 -22.97 38.93 -8.38
C ILE A 78 -23.88 40.01 -8.99
N LEU A 79 -24.37 40.92 -8.14
CA LEU A 79 -25.07 42.13 -8.56
C LEU A 79 -24.05 43.09 -9.18
N ASP A 80 -24.17 43.32 -10.49
CA ASP A 80 -23.41 44.35 -11.17
C ASP A 80 -23.76 45.76 -10.60
N PRO A 81 -22.77 46.59 -10.23
CA PRO A 81 -23.00 47.77 -9.40
C PRO A 81 -23.43 49.01 -10.22
N VAL A 82 -24.65 49.01 -10.76
CA VAL A 82 -25.18 50.12 -11.58
C VAL A 82 -26.47 50.73 -11.02
N THR A 83 -26.38 52.02 -10.64
CA THR A 83 -27.46 52.98 -10.30
C THR A 83 -28.40 52.65 -9.12
N PRO A 84 -28.31 53.39 -7.99
CA PRO A 84 -29.38 53.45 -7.01
C PRO A 84 -30.45 54.48 -7.43
N VAL A 85 -31.61 54.02 -7.88
CA VAL A 85 -32.80 54.88 -8.07
C VAL A 85 -33.61 54.89 -6.77
N ALA A 86 -33.59 56.02 -6.06
CA ALA A 86 -34.40 56.21 -4.86
C ALA A 86 -35.82 56.67 -5.21
N THR A 87 -36.82 55.92 -4.77
CA THR A 87 -38.22 56.37 -4.68
C THR A 87 -38.74 56.15 -3.24
N GLN A 88 -39.56 57.08 -2.76
CA GLN A 88 -40.03 57.09 -1.37
C GLN A 88 -41.37 56.36 -1.21
N ASN A 89 -41.70 56.02 0.05
CA ASN A 89 -42.92 55.34 0.45
C ASN A 89 -44.20 56.02 -0.08
N GLY A 90 -45.06 55.24 -0.74
CA GLY A 90 -46.44 55.59 -1.03
C GLY A 90 -47.33 54.36 -0.83
N ALA A 91 -48.31 54.45 0.06
CA ALA A 91 -49.21 53.32 0.35
C ALA A 91 -50.38 53.30 -0.63
N GLY A 92 -50.46 52.27 -1.48
CA GLY A 92 -51.65 51.98 -2.30
C GLY A 92 -51.36 51.34 -3.66
N GLN A 93 -51.90 50.13 -3.84
CA GLN A 93 -52.36 49.56 -5.13
C GLN A 93 -51.39 49.56 -6.33
N SER A 94 -50.62 48.47 -6.51
CA SER A 94 -50.50 47.78 -7.82
C SER A 94 -49.73 46.45 -7.70
N GLU A 95 -50.44 45.32 -7.61
CA GLU A 95 -49.83 43.97 -7.73
C GLU A 95 -49.79 43.47 -9.19
N ALA A 96 -50.43 44.18 -10.12
CA ALA A 96 -50.70 43.67 -11.48
C ALA A 96 -49.57 43.92 -12.51
N ALA A 97 -48.50 44.64 -12.15
CA ALA A 97 -47.46 45.07 -13.10
C ALA A 97 -46.12 44.32 -12.98
N ALA A 98 -45.84 43.63 -11.86
CA ALA A 98 -44.55 42.98 -11.61
C ALA A 98 -44.35 41.66 -12.38
N SER A 99 -45.44 40.98 -12.76
CA SER A 99 -45.38 39.64 -13.37
C SER A 99 -44.82 39.61 -14.81
N GLY A 100 -44.75 40.76 -15.49
CA GLY A 100 -44.31 40.85 -16.89
C GLY A 100 -42.79 40.83 -17.12
N LEU A 101 -41.98 41.16 -16.11
CA LEU A 101 -40.52 41.32 -16.26
C LEU A 101 -39.70 40.28 -15.48
N ALA A 102 -40.35 39.40 -14.70
CA ALA A 102 -39.70 38.29 -14.02
C ALA A 102 -39.40 37.08 -14.94
N THR A 103 -40.05 37.01 -16.10
CA THR A 103 -40.07 35.82 -16.99
C THR A 103 -38.98 35.82 -18.08
N GLN A 104 -37.97 36.70 -17.98
CA GLN A 104 -36.91 36.86 -19.00
C GLN A 104 -35.48 36.61 -18.47
N LEU A 105 -35.34 36.09 -17.25
CA LEU A 105 -34.04 35.74 -16.64
C LEU A 105 -34.05 34.32 -16.07
N THR A 106 -34.45 33.33 -16.89
CA THR A 106 -34.12 31.92 -16.64
C THR A 106 -32.61 31.72 -16.79
N PRO A 107 -31.85 31.34 -15.74
CA PRO A 107 -30.42 31.08 -15.89
C PRO A 107 -30.25 29.78 -16.70
N THR A 108 -29.77 29.87 -17.94
CA THR A 108 -29.60 28.69 -18.83
C THR A 108 -28.44 27.77 -18.40
N HIS A 109 -27.70 28.13 -17.35
CA HIS A 109 -26.58 27.38 -16.81
C HIS A 109 -26.65 27.30 -15.27
N SER A 110 -27.60 26.51 -14.76
CA SER A 110 -27.40 25.85 -13.47
C SER A 110 -26.17 24.94 -13.59
N PHE A 111 -25.10 25.20 -12.84
CA PHE A 111 -23.95 24.31 -12.79
C PHE A 111 -24.37 23.01 -12.10
N ASP A 112 -24.37 21.90 -12.85
CA ASP A 112 -24.66 20.58 -12.30
C ASP A 112 -23.51 20.10 -11.42
N PHE A 113 -23.62 20.38 -10.11
CA PHE A 113 -22.69 19.89 -9.10
C PHE A 113 -22.77 18.36 -8.92
N GLY A 114 -23.83 17.70 -9.38
CA GLY A 114 -23.95 16.24 -9.37
C GLY A 114 -22.87 15.59 -10.23
N LEU A 115 -22.74 16.00 -11.49
CA LEU A 115 -21.70 15.52 -12.40
C LEU A 115 -20.27 15.77 -11.84
N LEU A 116 -20.05 16.91 -11.19
CA LEU A 116 -18.76 17.22 -10.54
C LEU A 116 -18.48 16.33 -9.32
N VAL A 117 -19.50 16.00 -8.52
CA VAL A 117 -19.37 15.08 -7.37
C VAL A 117 -19.14 13.64 -7.84
N GLU A 118 -19.84 13.19 -8.89
CA GLU A 118 -19.63 11.86 -9.47
C GLU A 118 -18.24 11.71 -10.09
N ALA A 119 -17.78 12.69 -10.86
CA ALA A 119 -16.42 12.73 -11.38
C ALA A 119 -15.37 12.77 -10.24
N GLY A 120 -15.61 13.54 -9.17
CA GLY A 120 -14.76 13.58 -7.98
C GLY A 120 -14.67 12.24 -7.25
N ILE A 121 -15.78 11.51 -7.12
CA ILE A 121 -15.82 10.16 -6.55
C ILE A 121 -15.08 9.17 -7.45
N ALA A 122 -15.25 9.24 -8.77
CA ALA A 122 -14.53 8.40 -9.72
C ALA A 122 -13.01 8.61 -9.62
N VAL A 123 -12.53 9.86 -9.64
CA VAL A 123 -11.11 10.20 -9.49
C VAL A 123 -10.56 9.72 -8.14
N TRP A 124 -11.31 9.90 -7.05
CA TRP A 124 -10.91 9.42 -5.71
C TRP A 124 -10.75 7.89 -5.67
N LEU A 125 -11.72 7.14 -6.21
CA LEU A 125 -11.69 5.67 -6.26
C LEU A 125 -10.60 5.15 -7.21
N ILE A 126 -10.36 5.80 -8.35
CA ILE A 126 -9.24 5.48 -9.25
C ILE A 126 -7.90 5.68 -8.52
N GLY A 127 -7.72 6.78 -7.79
CA GLY A 127 -6.54 7.01 -6.96
C GLY A 127 -6.36 5.96 -5.85
N ALA A 128 -7.45 5.52 -5.23
CA ALA A 128 -7.43 4.42 -4.25
C ALA A 128 -7.05 3.07 -4.91
N ALA A 129 -7.54 2.79 -6.11
CA ALA A 129 -7.19 1.59 -6.88
C ALA A 129 -5.70 1.60 -7.29
N ILE A 130 -5.17 2.72 -7.77
CA ILE A 130 -3.74 2.90 -8.10
C ILE A 130 -2.87 2.75 -6.84
N PHE A 131 -3.30 3.29 -5.69
CA PHE A 131 -2.62 3.10 -4.41
C PHE A 131 -2.59 1.61 -3.99
N LEU A 132 -3.69 0.88 -4.17
CA LEU A 132 -3.71 -0.57 -3.88
C LEU A 132 -2.82 -1.33 -4.85
N TYR A 133 -2.93 -1.08 -6.16
CA TYR A 133 -2.11 -1.72 -7.19
C TYR A 133 -0.62 -1.56 -6.89
N THR A 134 -0.15 -0.32 -6.71
CA THR A 134 1.26 -0.03 -6.41
C THR A 134 1.74 -0.67 -5.10
N ARG A 135 0.89 -0.74 -4.06
CA ARG A 135 1.20 -1.43 -2.79
C ARG A 135 1.36 -2.93 -2.95
N PHE A 136 0.44 -3.60 -3.65
CA PHE A 136 0.51 -5.04 -3.86
C PHE A 136 1.60 -5.42 -4.87
N HIS A 137 1.76 -4.68 -5.97
CA HIS A 137 2.82 -4.88 -6.95
C HIS A 137 4.21 -4.82 -6.30
N ALA A 138 4.50 -3.75 -5.53
CA ALA A 138 5.80 -3.63 -4.85
C ALA A 138 6.02 -4.68 -3.75
N TYR A 139 4.95 -5.22 -3.16
CA TYR A 139 5.04 -6.37 -2.24
C TYR A 139 5.35 -7.68 -2.96
N PHE A 140 4.76 -7.93 -4.14
CA PHE A 140 5.06 -9.13 -4.93
C PHE A 140 6.45 -9.05 -5.57
N ALA A 141 6.84 -7.91 -6.14
CA ALA A 141 8.18 -7.69 -6.65
C ALA A 141 9.27 -7.99 -5.59
N LEU A 142 9.15 -7.43 -4.37
CA LEU A 142 10.08 -7.78 -3.29
C LEU A 142 9.96 -9.25 -2.85
N ARG A 143 8.76 -9.84 -2.82
CA ARG A 143 8.60 -11.26 -2.49
C ARG A 143 9.43 -12.13 -3.43
N ASP A 144 9.39 -11.81 -4.71
CA ASP A 144 9.97 -12.64 -5.76
C ASP A 144 11.49 -12.37 -5.86
N GLU A 145 11.94 -11.12 -5.68
CA GLU A 145 13.35 -10.75 -5.42
C GLU A 145 13.95 -11.48 -4.21
N LEU A 146 13.21 -11.64 -3.12
CA LEU A 146 13.66 -12.36 -1.91
C LEU A 146 13.66 -13.89 -2.07
N LEU A 147 12.94 -14.43 -3.05
CA LEU A 147 12.82 -15.86 -3.28
C LEU A 147 13.68 -16.35 -4.44
N ASP A 148 14.00 -15.50 -5.41
CA ASP A 148 14.98 -15.79 -6.43
C ASP A 148 16.37 -16.03 -5.82
N GLY A 149 17.11 -16.98 -6.40
CA GLY A 149 18.37 -17.52 -5.86
C GLY A 149 18.31 -18.08 -4.42
N SER A 150 17.16 -18.07 -3.75
CA SER A 150 17.09 -18.33 -2.30
C SER A 150 17.19 -19.82 -1.96
N SER A 151 17.88 -20.12 -0.87
CA SER A 151 18.04 -21.49 -0.36
C SER A 151 17.27 -21.68 0.95
N GLU A 152 16.53 -22.78 1.11
CA GLU A 152 15.79 -23.04 2.34
C GLU A 152 16.70 -23.65 3.41
N VAL A 153 17.04 -22.85 4.43
CA VAL A 153 17.98 -23.22 5.50
C VAL A 153 17.30 -23.78 6.76
N GLY A 154 15.96 -23.83 6.80
CA GLY A 154 15.22 -24.50 7.86
C GLY A 154 13.72 -24.16 7.91
N ARG A 155 13.02 -24.73 8.90
CA ARG A 155 11.59 -24.43 9.18
C ARG A 155 11.31 -24.35 10.66
N GLU A 156 10.52 -23.35 11.07
CA GLU A 156 9.92 -23.24 12.40
C GLU A 156 8.41 -23.50 12.28
N GLY A 157 8.02 -24.76 12.46
CA GLY A 157 6.63 -25.22 12.34
C GLY A 157 6.04 -25.06 10.94
N LYS A 158 5.39 -23.92 10.69
CA LYS A 158 4.81 -23.55 9.36
C LYS A 158 5.51 -22.36 8.70
N VAL A 159 6.60 -21.85 9.29
CA VAL A 159 7.38 -20.73 8.73
C VAL A 159 8.66 -21.30 8.11
N ARG A 160 8.91 -20.99 6.84
CA ARG A 160 10.14 -21.34 6.10
C ARG A 160 11.21 -20.30 6.40
N LEU A 161 12.44 -20.73 6.63
CA LEU A 161 13.61 -19.87 6.76
C LEU A 161 14.41 -20.00 5.47
N VAL A 162 14.55 -18.91 4.72
CA VAL A 162 15.34 -18.88 3.48
C VAL A 162 16.52 -17.93 3.63
N GLU A 163 17.66 -18.32 3.09
CA GLU A 163 18.84 -17.48 2.98
C GLU A 163 18.92 -16.93 1.55
N THR A 164 19.03 -15.60 1.42
CA THR A 164 18.98 -14.87 0.15
C THR A 164 19.87 -13.63 0.19
N HIS A 165 20.45 -13.26 -0.95
CA HIS A 165 21.21 -12.03 -1.12
C HIS A 165 20.31 -10.77 -1.17
N GLY A 166 19.01 -10.92 -1.44
CA GLY A 166 18.02 -9.83 -1.49
C GLY A 166 17.71 -9.15 -0.16
N THR A 167 18.45 -9.41 0.93
CA THR A 167 18.32 -8.64 2.17
C THR A 167 19.62 -8.59 2.97
N ASN A 168 19.84 -7.47 3.68
CA ASN A 168 20.93 -7.29 4.64
C ASN A 168 20.47 -7.45 6.12
N SER A 169 19.19 -7.73 6.37
CA SER A 169 18.67 -8.09 7.70
C SER A 169 17.64 -9.21 7.62
N PRO A 170 17.38 -9.97 8.70
CA PRO A 170 16.19 -10.80 8.79
C PRO A 170 14.91 -10.04 8.43
N LEU A 171 13.97 -10.71 7.75
CA LEU A 171 12.76 -10.08 7.22
C LEU A 171 11.60 -11.08 7.08
N ALA A 172 10.53 -10.92 7.87
CA ALA A 172 9.29 -11.67 7.71
C ALA A 172 8.43 -11.14 6.55
N PHE A 173 8.03 -12.05 5.65
CA PHE A 173 7.05 -11.82 4.58
C PHE A 173 6.15 -13.06 4.36
N GLY A 174 5.11 -12.92 3.53
CA GLY A 174 4.16 -14.00 3.24
C GLY A 174 3.05 -14.19 4.27
N VAL A 175 1.80 -14.32 3.80
CA VAL A 175 0.62 -14.56 4.66
C VAL A 175 0.14 -16.02 4.60
N ILE A 176 0.15 -16.63 3.41
CA ILE A 176 -0.29 -18.00 3.13
C ILE A 176 0.93 -18.93 3.19
N ASP A 177 1.81 -18.85 2.18
CA ASP A 177 3.23 -19.20 2.33
C ASP A 177 3.83 -18.21 3.33
N LYS A 178 4.57 -18.71 4.31
CA LYS A 178 5.10 -17.92 5.42
C LYS A 178 6.61 -18.05 5.46
N VAL A 179 7.30 -16.94 5.24
CA VAL A 179 8.75 -16.96 5.04
C VAL A 179 9.41 -15.93 5.94
N VAL A 180 10.63 -16.24 6.38
CA VAL A 180 11.59 -15.27 6.89
C VAL A 180 12.82 -15.37 6.00
N ALA A 181 13.11 -14.30 5.25
CA ALA A 181 14.40 -14.15 4.59
C ALA A 181 15.46 -13.81 5.62
N LEU A 182 16.66 -14.35 5.41
CA LEU A 182 17.86 -14.16 6.22
C LEU A 182 19.02 -13.74 5.29
N PRO A 183 19.88 -12.81 5.71
CA PRO A 183 21.07 -12.45 4.94
C PRO A 183 22.08 -13.62 4.91
N PRO A 184 22.96 -13.71 3.90
CA PRO A 184 23.90 -14.82 3.77
C PRO A 184 24.78 -15.03 5.00
N GLY A 185 24.88 -16.27 5.48
CA GLY A 185 25.64 -16.63 6.67
C GLY A 185 25.02 -16.17 8.00
N PHE A 186 23.78 -15.68 8.02
CA PHE A 186 23.11 -15.23 9.26
C PHE A 186 23.08 -16.31 10.34
N LEU A 187 22.82 -17.57 9.94
CA LEU A 187 22.79 -18.68 10.88
C LEU A 187 24.17 -19.04 11.45
N ALA A 188 25.24 -18.68 10.76
CA ALA A 188 26.63 -18.90 11.15
C ALA A 188 27.22 -17.77 12.04
N GLN A 189 26.48 -16.68 12.27
CA GLN A 189 26.96 -15.56 13.09
C GLN A 189 27.34 -16.01 14.52
N PRO A 190 28.47 -15.52 15.07
CA PRO A 190 29.01 -16.00 16.35
C PRO A 190 28.16 -15.57 17.56
N ASP A 191 27.52 -14.39 17.49
CA ASP A 191 26.57 -13.96 18.52
C ASP A 191 25.22 -14.65 18.34
N ARG A 192 25.14 -15.87 18.89
CA ARG A 192 23.90 -16.65 18.95
C ARG A 192 22.79 -15.93 19.71
N GLN A 193 23.10 -15.08 20.69
CA GLN A 193 22.07 -14.39 21.48
C GLN A 193 21.39 -13.30 20.65
N ALA A 194 22.17 -12.49 19.93
CA ALA A 194 21.66 -11.53 18.95
C ALA A 194 20.85 -12.21 17.84
N ARG A 195 21.42 -13.26 17.24
CA ARG A 195 20.79 -14.05 16.16
C ARG A 195 19.44 -14.64 16.59
N ASP A 196 19.39 -15.32 17.74
CA ASP A 196 18.19 -16.00 18.24
C ASP A 196 17.14 -15.00 18.77
N LEU A 197 17.55 -13.77 19.09
CA LEU A 197 16.64 -12.67 19.42
C LEU A 197 16.05 -11.99 18.18
N ALA A 198 16.83 -11.82 17.11
CA ALA A 198 16.36 -11.31 15.82
C ALA A 198 15.40 -12.31 15.16
N LEU A 199 15.77 -13.59 15.07
CA LEU A 199 14.89 -14.62 14.52
C LEU A 199 13.57 -14.74 15.33
N ALA A 200 13.63 -14.61 16.65
CA ALA A 200 12.42 -14.60 17.49
C ALA A 200 11.51 -13.38 17.27
N HIS A 201 12.01 -12.27 16.70
CA HIS A 201 11.22 -11.09 16.31
C HIS A 201 10.45 -11.35 15.01
N GLU A 202 11.13 -11.84 13.97
CA GLU A 202 10.49 -12.21 12.69
C GLU A 202 9.42 -13.30 12.87
N LEU A 203 9.74 -14.33 13.67
CA LEU A 203 8.77 -15.37 14.05
C LEU A 203 7.61 -14.81 14.89
N ALA A 204 7.84 -13.79 15.72
CA ALA A 204 6.78 -13.15 16.49
C ALA A 204 5.80 -12.36 15.61
N HIS A 205 6.23 -11.76 14.50
CA HIS A 205 5.35 -11.15 13.50
C HIS A 205 4.40 -12.20 12.89
N HIS A 206 4.94 -13.33 12.41
CA HIS A 206 4.18 -14.47 11.89
C HIS A 206 3.19 -15.06 12.90
N LYS A 207 3.59 -15.15 14.18
CA LYS A 207 2.79 -15.65 15.30
C LYS A 207 1.66 -14.69 15.71
N GLY A 208 1.86 -13.38 15.56
CA GLY A 208 0.85 -12.36 15.81
C GLY A 208 -0.11 -12.09 14.64
N ARG A 209 0.16 -12.66 13.45
CA ARG A 209 -0.52 -12.35 12.18
C ARG A 209 -0.34 -10.90 11.71
N ASP A 210 0.78 -10.28 12.07
CA ASP A 210 1.07 -8.87 11.73
C ASP A 210 1.03 -8.61 10.21
N LEU A 211 1.52 -9.55 9.41
CA LEU A 211 1.53 -9.48 7.94
C LEU A 211 0.11 -9.55 7.36
N LEU A 212 -0.79 -10.33 7.98
CA LEU A 212 -2.21 -10.33 7.59
C LEU A 212 -2.86 -8.98 7.93
N VAL A 213 -2.51 -8.37 9.06
CA VAL A 213 -2.97 -7.01 9.38
C VAL A 213 -2.43 -6.01 8.36
N ASN A 214 -1.16 -6.09 7.94
CA ASN A 214 -0.60 -5.24 6.89
C ASN A 214 -1.40 -5.30 5.59
N VAL A 215 -1.87 -6.49 5.18
CA VAL A 215 -2.75 -6.67 4.02
C VAL A 215 -4.13 -6.06 4.26
N LEU A 216 -4.80 -6.44 5.37
CA LEU A 216 -6.18 -6.05 5.65
C LEU A 216 -6.39 -4.54 5.88
N VAL A 217 -5.35 -3.79 6.23
CA VAL A 217 -5.45 -2.32 6.39
C VAL A 217 -5.18 -1.54 5.11
N GLN A 218 -4.69 -2.15 4.01
CA GLN A 218 -4.41 -1.38 2.79
C GLN A 218 -5.65 -0.66 2.24
N PRO A 219 -6.87 -1.24 2.21
CA PRO A 219 -8.08 -0.52 1.81
C PRO A 219 -8.34 0.74 2.64
N LEU A 220 -8.07 0.71 3.96
CA LEU A 220 -8.23 1.88 4.84
C LEU A 220 -7.28 3.02 4.45
N PHE A 221 -6.01 2.71 4.16
CA PHE A 221 -5.05 3.73 3.76
C PHE A 221 -5.18 4.13 2.28
N ALA A 222 -5.77 3.28 1.44
CA ALA A 222 -6.14 3.59 0.07
C ALA A 222 -7.31 4.59 0.02
N MET A 223 -8.38 4.41 0.79
CA MET A 223 -9.47 5.41 0.84
C MET A 223 -8.99 6.78 1.35
N HIS A 224 -7.91 6.79 2.13
CA HIS A 224 -7.22 7.98 2.65
C HIS A 224 -5.95 8.35 1.87
N TRP A 225 -5.76 7.88 0.63
CA TRP A 225 -4.48 7.97 -0.10
C TRP A 225 -3.92 9.40 -0.24
N PHE A 226 -4.80 10.39 -0.38
CA PHE A 226 -4.48 11.80 -0.55
C PHE A 226 -4.38 12.57 0.78
N THR A 227 -4.70 11.95 1.92
CA THR A 227 -4.79 12.65 3.21
C THR A 227 -3.52 12.48 4.04
N PRO A 228 -3.01 13.56 4.70
CA PRO A 228 -1.93 13.44 5.66
C PRO A 228 -2.25 12.46 6.81
N LEU A 229 -3.53 12.33 7.18
CA LEU A 229 -4.00 11.35 8.17
C LEU A 229 -3.76 9.91 7.72
N GLY A 230 -3.95 9.58 6.44
CA GLY A 230 -3.61 8.27 5.88
C GLY A 230 -2.13 7.96 6.04
N HIS A 231 -1.25 8.85 5.57
CA HIS A 231 0.20 8.67 5.65
C HIS A 231 0.71 8.59 7.11
N TYR A 232 0.31 9.52 7.98
CA TYR A 232 0.70 9.49 9.39
C TYR A 232 0.09 8.31 10.15
N GLY A 233 -1.12 7.89 9.78
CA GLY A 233 -1.79 6.72 10.33
C GLY A 233 -1.06 5.42 10.01
N TRP A 234 -0.68 5.21 8.74
CA TRP A 234 0.13 4.06 8.33
C TRP A 234 1.47 3.99 9.09
N LEU A 235 2.20 5.11 9.14
CA LEU A 235 3.47 5.21 9.87
C LEU A 235 3.29 5.11 11.40
N ALA A 236 2.09 5.35 11.93
CA ALA A 236 1.78 5.16 13.34
C ALA A 236 1.48 3.69 13.65
N LEU A 237 0.59 3.06 12.88
CA LEU A 237 0.25 1.64 12.91
C LEU A 237 1.51 0.77 12.92
N ARG A 238 2.43 0.99 11.96
CA ARG A 238 3.70 0.26 11.90
C ARG A 238 4.50 0.36 13.21
N ARG A 239 4.66 1.55 13.78
CA ARG A 239 5.40 1.74 15.05
C ARG A 239 4.70 1.17 16.28
N ASP A 240 3.37 1.02 16.24
CA ASP A 240 2.60 0.34 17.29
C ASP A 240 2.69 -1.19 17.13
N GLN A 241 2.72 -1.69 15.89
CA GLN A 241 2.98 -3.10 15.57
C GLN A 241 4.38 -3.54 16.03
N GLU A 242 5.43 -2.75 15.77
CA GLU A 242 6.78 -3.04 16.29
C GLU A 242 6.78 -3.18 17.82
N ALA A 243 6.21 -2.19 18.52
CA ALA A 243 6.14 -2.20 19.97
C ALA A 243 5.31 -3.40 20.50
N ALA A 244 4.28 -3.83 19.78
CA ALA A 244 3.51 -5.03 20.10
C ALA A 244 4.25 -6.34 19.76
N CYS A 245 5.17 -6.33 18.78
CA CYS A 245 6.05 -7.43 18.43
C CYS A 245 7.18 -7.59 19.46
N ASP A 246 7.91 -6.51 19.77
CA ASP A 246 8.89 -6.43 20.86
C ASP A 246 8.30 -6.97 22.18
N ALA A 247 7.06 -6.57 22.49
CA ALA A 247 6.34 -7.03 23.66
C ALA A 247 5.90 -8.50 23.62
N ARG A 248 5.67 -9.09 22.42
CA ARG A 248 5.47 -10.54 22.24
C ARG A 248 6.77 -11.31 22.46
N VAL A 249 7.92 -10.81 21.97
CA VAL A 249 9.23 -11.44 22.20
C VAL A 249 9.53 -11.46 23.72
N MET A 250 9.44 -10.31 24.40
CA MET A 250 9.71 -10.21 25.84
C MET A 250 8.75 -11.02 26.72
N ALA A 251 7.48 -11.18 26.31
CA ALA A 251 6.50 -11.96 27.06
C ALA A 251 6.72 -13.48 27.00
N GLN A 252 7.54 -13.96 26.07
CA GLN A 252 7.87 -15.40 25.92
C GLN A 252 9.16 -15.80 26.63
N ARG A 253 9.90 -14.85 27.22
CA ARG A 253 11.13 -15.12 27.98
C ARG A 253 10.81 -15.40 29.46
N PRO A 254 11.59 -16.25 30.17
CA PRO A 254 11.43 -16.50 31.62
C PRO A 254 11.40 -15.21 32.44
N ALA A 255 10.87 -15.24 33.66
CA ALA A 255 10.77 -14.03 34.48
C ALA A 255 12.11 -13.59 35.06
N GLU A 256 12.97 -14.58 35.28
CA GLU A 256 14.26 -14.53 35.96
C GLU A 256 15.28 -13.83 35.04
N THR A 257 15.40 -14.27 33.79
CA THR A 257 16.34 -13.74 32.78
C THR A 257 15.76 -12.59 31.95
N ARG A 258 14.56 -12.07 32.29
CA ARG A 258 13.88 -11.05 31.45
C ARG A 258 14.63 -9.72 31.39
N SER A 259 15.33 -9.31 32.45
CA SER A 259 16.08 -8.05 32.46
C SER A 259 17.30 -8.14 31.52
N GLU A 260 18.12 -9.16 31.69
CA GLU A 260 19.29 -9.46 30.85
C GLU A 260 18.88 -9.59 29.38
N THR A 261 17.81 -10.35 29.10
CA THR A 261 17.30 -10.52 27.74
C THR A 261 16.76 -9.21 27.15
N ARG A 262 16.18 -8.32 27.97
CA ARG A 262 15.72 -6.99 27.56
C ARG A 262 16.89 -6.06 27.22
N GLU A 263 18.02 -6.19 27.91
CA GLU A 263 19.24 -5.42 27.65
C GLU A 263 19.95 -5.91 26.38
N ALA A 264 20.14 -7.22 26.23
CA ALA A 264 20.65 -7.81 24.98
C ALA A 264 19.78 -7.44 23.76
N TYR A 265 18.44 -7.48 23.92
CA TYR A 265 17.51 -7.10 22.85
C TYR A 265 17.50 -5.59 22.56
N ALA A 266 17.71 -4.74 23.58
CA ALA A 266 17.88 -3.30 23.37
C ALA A 266 19.16 -3.00 22.57
N ASN A 267 20.26 -3.68 22.88
CA ASN A 267 21.53 -3.56 22.14
C ASN A 267 21.37 -4.02 20.68
N LEU A 268 20.65 -5.12 20.44
CA LEU A 268 20.35 -5.63 19.10
C LEU A 268 19.55 -4.63 18.23
N ILE A 269 18.54 -3.97 18.81
CA ILE A 269 17.77 -2.92 18.10
C ILE A 269 18.67 -1.72 17.79
N VAL A 270 19.65 -1.41 18.64
CA VAL A 270 20.64 -0.35 18.40
C VAL A 270 21.68 -0.76 17.34
N SER A 271 22.14 -2.01 17.30
CA SER A 271 23.09 -2.47 16.27
C SER A 271 22.47 -2.46 14.88
N PHE A 272 21.22 -2.91 14.72
CA PHE A 272 20.49 -2.79 13.45
C PHE A 272 20.24 -1.32 13.03
N ALA A 273 20.24 -0.38 13.98
CA ALA A 273 20.13 1.06 13.68
C ALA A 273 21.49 1.73 13.41
N ALA A 274 22.60 1.11 13.83
CA ALA A 274 23.95 1.65 13.68
C ALA A 274 24.67 1.13 12.42
N SER A 275 24.27 -0.03 11.88
CA SER A 275 24.71 -0.49 10.56
C SER A 275 24.17 0.45 9.46
N PRO A 276 25.04 1.00 8.59
CA PRO A 276 24.58 1.72 7.41
C PRO A 276 23.86 0.76 6.46
N SER A 277 22.55 0.92 6.28
CA SER A 277 21.79 0.14 5.30
C SER A 277 22.13 0.61 3.88
N VAL A 278 23.02 -0.14 3.21
CA VAL A 278 23.33 0.02 1.78
C VAL A 278 22.26 -0.67 0.89
N ALA A 279 21.49 -1.61 1.45
CA ALA A 279 20.31 -2.17 0.78
C ALA A 279 19.23 -1.11 0.51
N PRO A 280 18.40 -1.28 -0.54
CA PRO A 280 17.21 -0.46 -0.75
C PRO A 280 16.31 -0.48 0.49
N ASN A 281 15.67 0.67 0.76
CA ASN A 281 14.83 0.83 1.94
C ASN A 281 13.49 0.09 1.75
N HIS A 282 13.44 -1.20 2.10
CA HIS A 282 12.22 -2.02 1.98
C HIS A 282 11.03 -1.46 2.79
N ALA A 283 11.30 -0.66 3.83
CA ALA A 283 10.30 0.10 4.58
C ALA A 283 9.61 1.23 3.76
N LEU A 284 10.17 1.59 2.60
CA LEU A 284 9.63 2.56 1.65
C LEU A 284 9.08 1.87 0.39
N THR A 285 9.81 0.91 -0.19
CA THR A 285 9.40 0.21 -1.42
C THR A 285 8.26 -0.78 -1.16
N ALA A 286 8.43 -1.71 -0.23
CA ALA A 286 7.50 -2.81 0.05
C ALA A 286 6.99 -2.79 1.51
N PRO A 287 6.25 -1.75 1.93
CA PRO A 287 5.88 -1.51 3.32
C PRO A 287 4.96 -2.59 3.94
N MET A 288 4.43 -3.51 3.13
CA MET A 288 3.57 -4.61 3.57
C MET A 288 4.35 -5.81 4.16
N ALA A 289 5.66 -5.92 3.90
CA ALA A 289 6.55 -6.80 4.66
C ALA A 289 6.80 -6.27 6.09
N CYS A 290 7.68 -6.87 6.89
CA CYS A 290 8.12 -6.33 8.19
C CYS A 290 9.60 -5.87 8.22
N PRO A 291 10.02 -4.90 7.39
CA PRO A 291 11.39 -4.40 7.39
C PRO A 291 11.69 -3.49 8.59
N VAL A 292 12.96 -3.47 9.01
CA VAL A 292 13.45 -2.67 10.14
C VAL A 292 13.17 -1.18 9.91
N LEU A 293 12.28 -0.61 10.72
CA LEU A 293 11.90 0.81 10.61
C LEU A 293 12.99 1.72 11.20
N GLY A 294 13.46 2.70 10.42
CA GLY A 294 14.57 3.60 10.79
C GLY A 294 14.36 4.49 12.04
N GLU A 295 15.47 5.11 12.49
CA GLU A 295 15.71 5.91 13.70
C GLU A 295 14.52 6.26 14.61
N LYS A 296 13.53 7.01 14.09
CA LYS A 296 12.37 7.50 14.85
C LYS A 296 11.45 6.36 15.34
N SER A 297 11.65 5.13 14.88
CA SER A 297 11.05 3.91 15.44
C SER A 297 11.81 3.42 16.68
N ILE A 298 13.16 3.42 16.66
CA ILE A 298 14.01 2.81 17.69
C ILE A 298 13.79 3.44 19.06
N ILE A 299 13.69 4.78 19.13
CA ILE A 299 13.37 5.50 20.38
C ILE A 299 11.99 5.07 20.94
N HIS A 300 11.03 4.72 20.08
CA HIS A 300 9.71 4.20 20.49
C HIS A 300 9.81 2.75 21.00
N ARG A 301 10.49 1.87 20.25
CA ARG A 301 10.76 0.47 20.60
C ARG A 301 11.46 0.36 21.95
N LEU A 302 12.62 0.98 22.11
CA LEU A 302 13.39 1.02 23.37
C LEU A 302 12.59 1.56 24.57
N ARG A 303 11.70 2.54 24.34
CA ARG A 303 10.79 3.05 25.38
C ARG A 303 9.69 2.05 25.74
N SER A 304 9.09 1.37 24.76
CA SER A 304 8.06 0.35 24.99
C SER A 304 8.61 -0.90 25.68
N LEU A 305 9.87 -1.29 25.42
CA LEU A 305 10.54 -2.39 26.12
C LEU A 305 10.55 -2.18 27.64
N LYS A 306 10.76 -0.94 28.11
CA LYS A 306 10.68 -0.56 29.53
C LYS A 306 9.26 -0.41 30.07
N MET A 307 8.22 -0.57 29.25
CA MET A 307 6.78 -0.49 29.64
C MET A 307 6.07 -1.86 29.64
N ASN A 308 6.75 -2.92 29.23
CA ASN A 308 6.14 -4.23 28.97
C ASN A 308 5.76 -5.03 30.24
N ASP A 309 6.07 -4.52 31.42
CA ASP A 309 5.73 -5.12 32.73
C ASP A 309 4.31 -4.72 33.19
N THR A 310 3.40 -4.50 32.24
CA THR A 310 2.01 -4.09 32.49
C THR A 310 1.22 -5.22 33.19
N PRO A 311 0.60 -4.99 34.36
CA PRO A 311 -0.10 -6.04 35.10
C PRO A 311 -1.32 -6.58 34.35
N LYS A 312 -1.60 -7.88 34.55
CA LYS A 312 -2.68 -8.63 33.86
C LYS A 312 -4.05 -7.94 33.98
N SER A 313 -4.35 -7.34 35.12
CA SER A 313 -5.60 -6.60 35.38
C SER A 313 -5.77 -5.37 34.48
N ARG A 314 -4.71 -4.56 34.28
CA ARG A 314 -4.74 -3.43 33.34
C ARG A 314 -4.88 -3.90 31.90
N ARG A 315 -4.17 -4.97 31.51
CA ARG A 315 -4.32 -5.58 30.17
C ARG A 315 -5.75 -6.09 29.92
N LEU A 316 -6.42 -6.64 30.94
CA LEU A 316 -7.83 -7.04 30.85
C LEU A 316 -8.75 -5.81 30.73
N ALA A 317 -8.56 -4.79 31.57
CA ALA A 317 -9.34 -3.55 31.49
C ALA A 317 -9.23 -2.87 30.11
N GLY A 318 -8.02 -2.77 29.54
CA GLY A 318 -7.80 -2.23 28.20
C GLY A 318 -8.49 -3.03 27.10
N ARG A 319 -8.55 -4.37 27.23
CA ARG A 319 -9.33 -5.24 26.31
C ARG A 319 -10.83 -5.04 26.45
N LEU A 320 -11.34 -4.87 27.67
CA LEU A 320 -12.77 -4.59 27.91
C LEU A 320 -13.17 -3.21 27.36
N MET A 321 -12.33 -2.18 27.54
CA MET A 321 -12.56 -0.85 26.95
C MET A 321 -12.50 -0.87 25.42
N LEU A 322 -11.59 -1.65 24.81
CA LEU A 322 -11.57 -1.84 23.36
C LEU A 322 -12.81 -2.59 22.87
N GLY A 323 -13.26 -3.62 23.60
CA GLY A 323 -14.52 -4.33 23.30
C GLY A 323 -15.73 -3.40 23.36
N ALA A 324 -15.82 -2.54 24.38
CA ALA A 324 -16.86 -1.52 24.49
C ALA A 324 -16.79 -0.51 23.33
N ALA A 325 -15.59 -0.10 22.89
CA ALA A 325 -15.41 0.79 21.74
C ALA A 325 -15.84 0.14 20.41
N VAL A 326 -15.64 -1.17 20.25
CA VAL A 326 -16.16 -1.93 19.08
C VAL A 326 -17.69 -2.05 19.16
N VAL A 327 -18.26 -2.32 20.34
CA VAL A 327 -19.73 -2.37 20.53
C VAL A 327 -20.38 -0.99 20.34
N ALA A 328 -19.66 0.10 20.59
CA ALA A 328 -20.12 1.47 20.33
C ALA A 328 -19.89 1.93 18.87
N LEU A 329 -19.15 1.18 18.04
CA LEU A 329 -18.83 1.56 16.66
C LEU A 329 -20.07 1.79 15.75
N PRO A 330 -21.18 1.02 15.90
CA PRO A 330 -22.45 1.30 15.22
C PRO A 330 -23.04 2.70 15.46
N LEU A 331 -22.66 3.40 16.53
CA LEU A 331 -23.06 4.80 16.76
C LEU A 331 -22.43 5.78 15.76
N THR A 332 -21.51 5.30 14.90
CA THR A 332 -20.93 6.05 13.77
C THR A 332 -21.46 5.56 12.41
N ALA A 333 -22.49 4.71 12.41
CA ALA A 333 -23.17 4.25 11.19
C ALA A 333 -24.11 5.33 10.63
N SER A 334 -24.26 5.34 9.31
CA SER A 334 -25.42 5.95 8.66
C SER A 334 -26.65 5.10 9.02
N ILE A 335 -27.62 5.68 9.72
CA ILE A 335 -28.89 5.02 10.05
C ILE A 335 -29.91 5.35 8.97
N SER A 336 -30.39 4.32 8.28
CA SER A 336 -31.60 4.39 7.44
C SER A 336 -32.78 3.79 8.20
N TYR A 337 -34.00 4.13 7.77
CA TYR A 337 -35.22 3.48 8.25
C TYR A 337 -35.92 2.84 7.08
N ALA A 338 -36.31 1.57 7.23
CA ALA A 338 -37.15 0.88 6.25
C ALA A 338 -38.42 1.72 5.95
N ALA A 339 -38.89 1.69 4.70
CA ALA A 339 -40.17 2.27 4.36
C ALA A 339 -41.28 1.54 5.14
N SER A 340 -42.20 2.29 5.75
CA SER A 340 -43.46 1.71 6.19
C SER A 340 -44.27 1.35 4.97
N ASP A 341 -44.66 0.08 4.83
CA ASP A 341 -45.80 -0.32 3.97
C ASP A 341 -47.11 0.18 4.59
N ALA A 342 -47.24 1.51 4.66
CA ALA A 342 -48.48 2.19 4.94
C ALA A 342 -49.38 2.00 3.71
N SER A 343 -50.07 0.86 3.67
CA SER A 343 -51.05 0.52 2.64
C SER A 343 -51.97 1.72 2.42
N LEU A 344 -51.84 2.37 1.25
CA LEU A 344 -52.64 3.54 0.93
C LEU A 344 -54.12 3.19 1.10
N PRO A 345 -54.92 4.07 1.74
CA PRO A 345 -56.35 3.83 1.86
C PRO A 345 -56.92 3.61 0.46
N PRO A 346 -57.76 2.58 0.24
CA PRO A 346 -58.17 2.17 -1.10
C PRO A 346 -58.83 3.36 -1.81
N VAL A 347 -58.29 3.70 -2.98
CA VAL A 347 -58.75 4.85 -3.78
C VAL A 347 -60.26 4.75 -3.96
N ALA A 348 -60.98 5.76 -3.46
CA ALA A 348 -62.44 5.79 -3.57
C ALA A 348 -62.83 5.62 -5.05
N PRO A 349 -63.78 4.73 -5.37
CA PRO A 349 -64.08 4.39 -6.77
C PRO A 349 -64.45 5.65 -7.53
N ALA A 350 -63.75 5.89 -8.64
CA ALA A 350 -63.95 7.08 -9.45
C ALA A 350 -65.43 7.20 -9.86
N ALA A 351 -66.01 8.39 -9.69
CA ALA A 351 -67.36 8.66 -10.15
C ALA A 351 -67.46 8.33 -11.65
N PRO A 352 -68.55 7.69 -12.12
CA PRO A 352 -68.67 7.28 -13.51
C PRO A 352 -68.58 8.51 -14.42
N ASN A 353 -67.59 8.51 -15.32
CA ASN A 353 -67.37 9.61 -16.25
C ASN A 353 -68.65 9.90 -17.04
N ALA A 354 -69.01 11.18 -17.15
CA ALA A 354 -70.08 11.61 -18.04
C ALA A 354 -69.76 11.19 -19.48
N VAL A 355 -70.80 10.79 -20.23
CA VAL A 355 -70.68 10.18 -21.56
C VAL A 355 -69.82 11.04 -22.48
N ALA A 356 -68.72 10.47 -22.97
CA ALA A 356 -67.82 11.15 -23.89
C ALA A 356 -68.53 11.45 -25.23
N ALA A 357 -68.27 12.64 -25.77
CA ALA A 357 -68.71 13.01 -27.12
C ALA A 357 -68.08 12.08 -28.18
N PRO A 358 -68.75 11.82 -29.32
CA PRO A 358 -68.28 10.86 -30.31
C PRO A 358 -66.95 11.27 -30.95
N PRO A 359 -66.06 10.30 -31.29
CA PRO A 359 -64.75 10.58 -31.87
C PRO A 359 -64.83 11.08 -33.32
N LEU A 360 -63.86 11.92 -33.69
CA LEU A 360 -63.64 12.36 -35.07
C LEU A 360 -62.95 11.24 -35.90
N PRO A 361 -63.15 11.22 -37.24
CA PRO A 361 -62.68 10.13 -38.09
C PRO A 361 -61.15 10.07 -38.26
N PRO A 362 -60.58 8.88 -38.54
CA PRO A 362 -59.14 8.68 -38.67
C PRO A 362 -58.56 9.22 -39.98
N VAL A 363 -57.28 9.63 -39.93
CA VAL A 363 -56.47 9.99 -41.10
C VAL A 363 -55.84 8.72 -41.71
N ALA A 364 -55.73 8.67 -43.05
CA ALA A 364 -55.29 7.50 -43.79
C ALA A 364 -53.77 7.23 -43.70
N PRO A 365 -53.33 5.96 -43.79
CA PRO A 365 -51.90 5.59 -43.77
C PRO A 365 -51.21 5.80 -45.12
N VAL A 366 -49.89 5.99 -45.08
CA VAL A 366 -49.01 5.99 -46.27
C VAL A 366 -48.37 4.60 -46.43
N ALA A 367 -48.30 4.11 -47.67
CA ALA A 367 -47.82 2.76 -48.03
C ALA A 367 -46.31 2.74 -48.40
N PRO A 368 -45.64 1.57 -48.41
CA PRO A 368 -44.18 1.49 -48.43
C PRO A 368 -43.56 1.47 -49.84
N VAL A 369 -42.22 1.63 -49.88
CA VAL A 369 -41.37 1.38 -51.06
C VAL A 369 -40.63 0.04 -50.87
N ALA A 370 -40.41 -0.69 -51.97
CA ALA A 370 -39.85 -2.04 -52.02
C ALA A 370 -38.65 -2.10 -53.02
N PRO A 371 -37.94 -3.25 -53.18
CA PRO A 371 -36.47 -3.23 -53.25
C PRO A 371 -35.85 -3.48 -54.64
N LEU A 372 -34.52 -3.44 -54.72
CA LEU A 372 -33.71 -3.77 -55.90
C LEU A 372 -32.66 -4.85 -55.61
N VAL A 373 -32.98 -6.07 -56.06
CA VAL A 373 -32.19 -7.06 -56.84
C VAL A 373 -30.67 -7.24 -56.58
N GLN A 374 -30.25 -8.51 -56.52
CA GLN A 374 -28.85 -9.00 -56.55
C GLN A 374 -28.40 -9.38 -57.97
N GLU A 375 -27.09 -9.44 -58.22
CA GLU A 375 -26.48 -10.21 -59.34
C GLU A 375 -25.12 -10.80 -58.90
N ILE A 376 -24.60 -11.81 -59.63
CA ILE A 376 -23.52 -12.76 -59.22
C ILE A 376 -22.62 -13.06 -60.47
N GLU A 377 -21.54 -13.86 -60.31
CA GLU A 377 -20.84 -14.67 -61.37
C GLU A 377 -19.71 -13.94 -62.16
N GLU A 378 -18.57 -14.53 -62.59
CA GLU A 378 -17.62 -15.51 -62.00
C GLU A 378 -16.29 -15.55 -62.83
N ILE A 379 -15.23 -16.24 -62.34
CA ILE A 379 -14.07 -16.88 -63.06
C ILE A 379 -13.07 -15.96 -63.84
N ASP A 380 -11.76 -15.85 -63.47
CA ASP A 380 -10.56 -16.76 -63.67
C ASP A 380 -10.00 -16.77 -65.12
N PRO A 381 -8.71 -17.06 -65.45
CA PRO A 381 -7.57 -17.62 -64.68
C PRO A 381 -6.19 -16.91 -64.94
N ASP A 382 -5.06 -17.67 -64.92
CA ASP A 382 -3.70 -17.40 -65.51
C ASP A 382 -2.80 -16.30 -64.85
N ILE A 383 -1.48 -16.41 -64.56
CA ILE A 383 -0.37 -17.44 -64.50
C ILE A 383 0.68 -16.88 -63.45
N ASP A 384 1.85 -17.39 -63.02
CA ASP A 384 2.81 -18.50 -63.31
C ASP A 384 3.74 -18.78 -62.07
N VAL A 385 4.68 -19.75 -62.09
CA VAL A 385 5.54 -20.19 -60.93
C VAL A 385 7.00 -20.55 -61.32
N ASP A 386 8.00 -20.35 -60.44
CA ASP A 386 9.23 -21.20 -60.44
C ASP A 386 10.08 -21.19 -59.13
N VAL A 387 11.01 -22.16 -59.04
CA VAL A 387 12.17 -22.40 -58.13
C VAL A 387 12.02 -23.48 -57.02
N ASP A 388 12.68 -24.63 -57.26
CA ASP A 388 12.92 -25.76 -56.35
C ASP A 388 13.91 -25.47 -55.20
N VAL A 389 13.71 -26.16 -54.05
CA VAL A 389 14.80 -26.63 -53.16
C VAL A 389 14.47 -28.03 -52.62
N ASP A 390 15.41 -28.96 -52.73
CA ASP A 390 15.28 -30.38 -52.38
C ASP A 390 15.52 -30.68 -50.88
N VAL A 391 14.78 -31.63 -50.29
CA VAL A 391 14.91 -32.09 -48.89
C VAL A 391 14.59 -33.59 -48.79
N ASP A 392 15.60 -34.42 -48.55
CA ASP A 392 15.46 -35.88 -48.39
C ASP A 392 14.86 -36.27 -47.02
N VAL A 393 13.97 -37.26 -47.01
CA VAL A 393 13.17 -37.70 -45.85
C VAL A 393 13.26 -39.21 -45.69
N SER A 394 13.72 -39.67 -44.52
CA SER A 394 13.84 -41.09 -44.18
C SER A 394 12.95 -41.46 -42.99
N GLU A 395 12.08 -42.44 -43.17
CA GLU A 395 11.10 -42.91 -42.20
C GLU A 395 11.62 -44.13 -41.42
N ASN A 396 11.36 -44.20 -40.10
CA ASN A 396 11.76 -45.35 -39.27
C ASN A 396 10.65 -46.44 -39.25
N PRO A 397 10.84 -47.64 -39.83
CA PRO A 397 9.71 -48.50 -40.21
C PRO A 397 8.92 -49.17 -39.07
N GLU A 398 9.40 -49.18 -37.83
CA GLU A 398 8.75 -49.91 -36.73
C GLU A 398 7.79 -49.08 -35.87
N ASN A 399 7.81 -47.74 -35.97
CA ASN A 399 7.00 -46.87 -35.11
C ASN A 399 6.47 -45.56 -35.73
N GLY A 400 6.76 -45.27 -37.00
CA GLY A 400 6.09 -44.16 -37.74
C GLY A 400 6.45 -42.74 -37.27
N GLU A 401 7.49 -42.59 -36.46
CA GLU A 401 8.05 -41.27 -36.14
C GLU A 401 8.89 -40.76 -37.32
N GLN A 402 8.53 -39.60 -37.88
CA GLN A 402 9.35 -38.88 -38.85
C GLN A 402 10.52 -38.19 -38.12
N VAL A 403 11.76 -38.55 -38.46
CA VAL A 403 12.96 -38.05 -37.78
C VAL A 403 13.67 -37.00 -38.63
N PHE A 404 13.44 -35.73 -38.33
CA PHE A 404 14.13 -34.61 -38.98
C PHE A 404 15.59 -34.48 -38.48
N VAL A 405 16.56 -34.94 -39.27
CA VAL A 405 17.99 -34.92 -38.90
C VAL A 405 18.69 -33.67 -39.45
N ILE A 406 18.50 -32.53 -38.78
CA ILE A 406 19.29 -31.32 -39.04
C ILE A 406 20.70 -31.51 -38.44
N ARG A 407 21.74 -31.50 -39.29
CA ARG A 407 23.14 -31.54 -38.84
C ARG A 407 23.76 -30.16 -38.83
N THR A 408 23.83 -29.54 -37.66
CA THR A 408 24.66 -28.35 -37.45
C THR A 408 26.03 -28.76 -36.94
N GLN A 409 27.09 -28.47 -37.69
CA GLN A 409 28.47 -28.57 -37.19
C GLN A 409 28.85 -27.25 -36.53
N SER A 410 29.20 -27.29 -35.24
CA SER A 410 29.75 -26.16 -34.49
C SER A 410 31.24 -26.40 -34.29
N ASP A 411 32.04 -25.35 -34.47
CA ASP A 411 33.45 -25.30 -34.08
C ASP A 411 33.56 -24.30 -32.91
N GLY A 412 34.48 -24.55 -31.96
CA GLY A 412 34.59 -23.78 -30.72
C GLY A 412 34.04 -24.48 -29.47
N ASP A 413 34.88 -24.53 -28.43
CA ASP A 413 34.65 -25.25 -27.17
C ASP A 413 33.78 -24.46 -26.17
N SER A 414 32.57 -24.94 -25.88
CA SER A 414 31.95 -24.89 -24.54
C SER A 414 30.69 -25.75 -24.43
N ARG A 415 30.44 -26.31 -23.24
CA ARG A 415 29.33 -27.25 -22.97
C ARG A 415 28.04 -26.53 -22.53
N VAL A 416 27.02 -26.52 -23.38
CA VAL A 416 25.65 -26.12 -23.02
C VAL A 416 24.83 -27.34 -22.60
N HIS A 417 24.05 -27.23 -21.52
CA HIS A 417 23.16 -28.27 -21.02
C HIS A 417 21.72 -28.00 -21.49
N VAL A 418 21.32 -28.60 -22.62
CA VAL A 418 19.95 -28.43 -23.17
C VAL A 418 18.97 -29.31 -22.40
N GLN A 419 18.18 -28.72 -21.50
CA GLN A 419 17.02 -29.39 -20.92
C GLN A 419 15.84 -29.36 -21.91
N ARG A 420 15.45 -30.55 -22.39
CA ARG A 420 14.27 -30.72 -23.24
C ARG A 420 12.99 -30.47 -22.43
N TRP A 421 12.33 -29.36 -22.71
CA TRP A 421 10.89 -29.20 -22.44
C TRP A 421 10.10 -29.61 -23.69
N VAL A 422 9.03 -30.38 -23.49
CA VAL A 422 8.01 -30.66 -24.51
C VAL A 422 6.68 -30.32 -23.87
N GLU A 423 6.24 -29.07 -24.05
CA GLU A 423 4.88 -28.69 -23.72
C GLU A 423 3.96 -29.15 -24.86
N LYS A 424 2.96 -29.96 -24.53
CA LYS A 424 2.13 -30.64 -25.51
C LYS A 424 0.92 -29.78 -25.88
N SER A 425 1.13 -28.78 -26.73
CA SER A 425 0.05 -27.95 -27.27
C SER A 425 -0.77 -28.73 -28.31
N GLU A 426 -2.01 -29.08 -27.98
CA GLU A 426 -2.89 -29.87 -28.86
C GLU A 426 -3.56 -29.00 -29.92
N TRP A 427 -2.77 -28.51 -30.88
CA TRP A 427 -3.26 -27.89 -32.11
C TRP A 427 -3.71 -28.98 -33.09
N SER A 428 -4.99 -29.37 -33.01
CA SER A 428 -5.59 -30.29 -33.97
C SER A 428 -5.78 -29.61 -35.33
N THR A 429 -5.16 -30.17 -36.37
CA THR A 429 -5.30 -29.72 -37.77
C THR A 429 -6.34 -30.53 -38.56
N GLU A 430 -7.23 -31.27 -37.88
CA GLU A 430 -8.38 -31.94 -38.51
C GLU A 430 -9.39 -30.90 -39.05
N GLY A 431 -9.73 -31.02 -40.34
CA GLY A 431 -10.77 -30.22 -41.00
C GLY A 431 -10.29 -28.91 -41.67
N MET A 432 -9.06 -28.45 -41.42
CA MET A 432 -8.49 -27.31 -42.15
C MET A 432 -8.20 -27.67 -43.62
N SER A 433 -8.49 -26.76 -44.54
CA SER A 433 -8.04 -26.88 -45.93
C SER A 433 -6.54 -26.62 -46.05
N ASP A 434 -5.90 -27.14 -47.10
CA ASP A 434 -4.44 -27.03 -47.24
C ASP A 434 -4.01 -25.56 -47.43
N ALA A 435 -4.82 -24.75 -48.10
CA ALA A 435 -4.61 -23.30 -48.22
C ALA A 435 -4.81 -22.52 -46.90
N GLU A 436 -5.36 -23.11 -45.84
CA GLU A 436 -5.38 -22.54 -44.49
C GLU A 436 -4.17 -23.00 -43.67
N ARG A 437 -3.75 -24.27 -43.83
CA ARG A 437 -2.52 -24.81 -43.23
C ARG A 437 -1.29 -24.05 -43.72
N GLU A 438 -1.19 -23.81 -45.03
CA GLU A 438 -0.10 -23.05 -45.66
C GLU A 438 0.01 -21.65 -45.02
N ARG A 439 -1.12 -20.95 -44.83
CA ARG A 439 -1.16 -19.61 -44.22
C ARG A 439 -0.72 -19.61 -42.76
N VAL A 440 -1.19 -20.56 -41.94
CA VAL A 440 -0.74 -20.68 -40.53
C VAL A 440 0.75 -21.03 -40.44
N ILE A 441 1.28 -21.82 -41.38
CA ILE A 441 2.72 -22.13 -41.45
C ILE A 441 3.54 -20.90 -41.87
N ILE A 442 3.03 -20.04 -42.75
CA ILE A 442 3.66 -18.78 -43.14
C ILE A 442 3.64 -17.78 -41.97
N GLU A 443 2.48 -17.58 -41.34
CA GLU A 443 2.29 -16.69 -40.19
C GLU A 443 3.21 -17.08 -39.02
N MET A 444 3.24 -18.37 -38.64
CA MET A 444 4.15 -18.90 -37.62
C MET A 444 5.64 -18.76 -38.00
N ARG A 445 6.00 -18.83 -39.30
CA ARG A 445 7.37 -18.61 -39.76
C ARG A 445 7.77 -17.13 -39.68
N GLU A 446 6.84 -16.21 -39.90
CA GLU A 446 7.05 -14.77 -39.80
C GLU A 446 7.20 -14.35 -38.33
N GLU A 447 6.32 -14.82 -37.44
CA GLU A 447 6.46 -14.65 -35.98
C GLU A 447 7.80 -15.23 -35.44
N LEU A 448 8.19 -16.42 -35.89
CA LEU A 448 9.47 -17.03 -35.49
C LEU A 448 10.70 -16.30 -36.07
N ALA A 449 10.57 -15.61 -37.20
CA ALA A 449 11.63 -14.79 -37.76
C ALA A 449 11.80 -13.47 -36.98
N GLU A 450 10.70 -12.84 -36.59
CA GLU A 450 10.71 -11.62 -35.78
C GLU A 450 11.20 -11.90 -34.35
N ALA A 451 10.67 -12.95 -33.69
CA ALA A 451 11.15 -13.39 -32.38
C ALA A 451 12.63 -13.85 -32.38
N LYS A 452 13.12 -14.40 -33.50
CA LYS A 452 14.55 -14.67 -33.66
C LYS A 452 15.36 -13.38 -33.74
N LYS A 453 14.88 -12.36 -34.47
CA LYS A 453 15.59 -11.08 -34.62
C LYS A 453 15.75 -10.37 -33.27
N GLU A 454 14.73 -10.37 -32.42
CA GLU A 454 14.84 -9.86 -31.03
C GLU A 454 15.89 -10.64 -30.21
N LEU A 455 16.02 -11.95 -30.44
CA LEU A 455 16.99 -12.81 -29.75
C LEU A 455 18.44 -12.63 -30.27
N ASP A 456 18.61 -12.30 -31.56
CA ASP A 456 19.92 -11.98 -32.16
C ASP A 456 20.40 -10.56 -31.77
N GLU A 457 19.50 -9.64 -31.39
CA GLU A 457 19.82 -8.29 -30.85
C GLU A 457 20.13 -8.31 -29.33
N LEU A 458 19.69 -9.34 -28.61
CA LEU A 458 19.88 -9.51 -27.16
C LEU A 458 21.34 -9.42 -26.63
N PRO A 459 22.38 -9.92 -27.34
CA PRO A 459 23.76 -9.90 -26.85
C PRO A 459 24.35 -8.49 -26.74
N GLU A 460 24.02 -7.59 -27.67
CA GLU A 460 24.53 -6.21 -27.69
C GLU A 460 23.94 -5.40 -26.52
N ILE A 461 22.65 -5.59 -26.24
CA ILE A 461 21.95 -5.04 -25.07
C ILE A 461 22.58 -5.55 -23.76
N LEU A 462 22.98 -6.83 -23.70
CA LEU A 462 23.62 -7.40 -22.52
C LEU A 462 25.05 -6.86 -22.31
N GLU A 463 25.83 -6.66 -23.39
CA GLU A 463 27.17 -6.07 -23.31
C GLU A 463 27.12 -4.60 -22.85
N GLU A 464 26.19 -3.79 -23.39
CA GLU A 464 25.97 -2.41 -22.94
C GLU A 464 25.54 -2.35 -21.46
N ALA A 465 24.59 -3.19 -21.04
CA ALA A 465 24.15 -3.26 -19.65
C ALA A 465 25.25 -3.73 -18.69
N MET A 466 26.12 -4.66 -19.11
CA MET A 466 27.28 -5.07 -18.32
C MET A 466 28.32 -3.96 -18.20
N ALA A 467 28.56 -3.18 -19.27
CA ALA A 467 29.46 -2.03 -19.24
C ALA A 467 28.94 -0.90 -18.31
N GLU A 468 27.63 -0.63 -18.28
CA GLU A 468 27.05 0.29 -17.30
C GLU A 468 27.24 -0.19 -15.84
N VAL A 469 27.12 -1.50 -15.60
CA VAL A 469 27.31 -2.10 -14.26
C VAL A 469 28.78 -2.04 -13.82
N GLU A 470 29.75 -2.35 -14.68
CA GLU A 470 31.17 -2.20 -14.34
C GLU A 470 31.55 -0.73 -14.06
N ALA A 471 31.03 0.21 -14.85
CA ALA A 471 31.22 1.65 -14.61
C ALA A 471 30.61 2.10 -13.27
N ALA A 472 29.47 1.51 -12.86
CA ALA A 472 28.87 1.76 -11.55
C ALA A 472 29.67 1.13 -10.39
N GLU A 473 30.28 -0.04 -10.57
CA GLU A 473 31.15 -0.66 -9.56
C GLU A 473 32.42 0.16 -9.28
N GLU A 474 33.04 0.76 -10.31
CA GLU A 474 34.22 1.62 -10.13
C GLU A 474 33.94 2.85 -9.25
N GLU A 475 32.78 3.50 -9.41
CA GLU A 475 32.33 4.63 -8.55
C GLU A 475 32.11 4.22 -7.08
N MET A 476 31.82 2.95 -6.81
CA MET A 476 31.36 2.49 -5.49
C MET A 476 32.46 2.08 -4.50
N ARG A 477 33.72 1.94 -4.92
CA ARG A 477 34.84 1.59 -4.01
C ARG A 477 35.12 2.70 -2.97
N THR A 478 34.43 2.60 -1.84
CA THR A 478 34.60 3.48 -0.67
C THR A 478 35.37 2.76 0.43
N VAL A 479 36.53 3.30 0.83
CA VAL A 479 37.41 2.72 1.85
C VAL A 479 37.39 3.63 3.09
N ILE A 480 37.09 3.05 4.26
CA ILE A 480 37.07 3.80 5.54
C ILE A 480 38.41 3.60 6.26
N ARG A 481 39.05 4.69 6.69
CA ARG A 481 40.35 4.67 7.39
C ARG A 481 40.26 5.41 8.73
N LEU A 482 40.64 4.72 9.81
CA LEU A 482 40.70 5.31 11.15
C LEU A 482 41.98 6.16 11.29
N SER A 483 41.86 7.45 11.02
CA SER A 483 42.97 8.41 11.08
C SER A 483 42.44 9.83 11.25
N CYS A 484 43.02 10.61 12.17
CA CYS A 484 42.63 12.00 12.39
C CYS A 484 43.43 12.97 11.52
N ASP A 485 42.76 13.67 10.62
CA ASP A 485 43.28 14.89 10.00
C ASP A 485 43.31 16.04 11.03
N SER A 486 44.45 16.73 11.13
CA SER A 486 44.68 17.86 12.02
C SER A 486 44.21 19.20 11.44
N SER A 487 44.01 19.29 10.12
CA SER A 487 43.66 20.54 9.43
C SER A 487 42.15 20.83 9.42
N SER A 488 41.31 19.84 9.09
CA SER A 488 39.86 19.93 9.24
C SER A 488 39.44 19.92 10.72
N LYS A 489 38.23 20.39 11.01
CA LYS A 489 37.54 20.19 12.31
C LYS A 489 36.44 19.12 12.26
N ALA A 490 36.16 18.53 11.10
CA ALA A 490 35.10 17.54 10.94
C ALA A 490 35.40 16.22 11.66
N VAL A 491 34.35 15.43 11.91
CA VAL A 491 34.43 14.08 12.51
C VAL A 491 34.85 13.05 11.46
N ALA A 492 34.39 13.22 10.22
CA ALA A 492 34.82 12.51 9.03
C ALA A 492 35.30 13.51 7.97
N THR A 493 36.34 13.17 7.21
CA THR A 493 36.72 13.87 5.97
C THR A 493 36.80 12.88 4.82
N THR A 494 36.31 13.26 3.65
CA THR A 494 36.32 12.43 2.45
C THR A 494 37.33 12.98 1.46
N VAL A 495 38.22 12.12 0.97
CA VAL A 495 39.23 12.41 -0.06
C VAL A 495 38.99 11.44 -1.22
N ARG A 496 39.04 11.92 -2.46
CA ARG A 496 39.03 11.06 -3.65
C ARG A 496 40.47 10.82 -4.08
N ASN A 497 40.88 9.56 -4.17
CA ASN A 497 42.19 9.20 -4.71
C ASN A 497 42.20 9.38 -6.24
N ALA A 498 43.40 9.34 -6.84
CA ALA A 498 43.54 9.32 -8.30
C ALA A 498 42.85 8.08 -8.91
N ASP A 499 42.92 6.94 -8.20
CA ASP A 499 42.38 5.63 -8.61
C ASP A 499 40.85 5.51 -8.37
N GLY A 500 40.10 6.60 -8.56
CA GLY A 500 38.64 6.75 -8.37
C GLY A 500 38.12 6.67 -6.92
N THR A 501 38.80 5.83 -6.11
CA THR A 501 38.45 5.34 -4.78
C THR A 501 38.14 6.46 -3.79
N ARG A 502 37.03 6.33 -3.08
CA ARG A 502 36.53 7.30 -2.09
C ARG A 502 37.06 6.94 -0.69
N LEU A 503 38.11 7.63 -0.24
CA LEU A 503 38.73 7.40 1.06
C LEU A 503 38.08 8.27 2.14
N VAL A 504 37.44 7.65 3.13
CA VAL A 504 36.78 8.34 4.26
C VAL A 504 37.63 8.20 5.51
N HIS A 505 38.26 9.30 5.93
CA HIS A 505 39.03 9.38 7.16
C HIS A 505 38.12 9.67 8.36
N LEU A 506 37.99 8.72 9.28
CA LEU A 506 37.18 8.86 10.49
C LEU A 506 38.07 9.14 11.71
N CYS A 507 37.89 10.30 12.35
CA CYS A 507 38.69 10.69 13.51
C CYS A 507 38.03 10.24 14.82
N GLN A 508 38.40 9.05 15.31
CA GLN A 508 37.85 8.42 16.52
C GLN A 508 37.80 9.36 17.74
N ALA A 509 38.87 10.13 17.99
CA ALA A 509 38.91 11.10 19.10
C ALA A 509 37.81 12.17 19.02
N ARG A 510 37.45 12.62 17.79
CA ARG A 510 36.36 13.60 17.58
C ARG A 510 34.97 12.95 17.65
N VAL A 511 34.83 11.68 17.25
CA VAL A 511 33.59 10.91 17.49
C VAL A 511 33.31 10.85 18.99
N MET A 512 34.31 10.50 19.80
CA MET A 512 34.19 10.44 21.27
C MET A 512 33.90 11.81 21.89
N ALA A 513 34.59 12.87 21.45
CA ALA A 513 34.33 14.23 21.94
C ALA A 513 32.90 14.73 21.63
N SER A 514 32.38 14.43 20.44
CA SER A 514 31.01 14.77 20.04
C SER A 514 29.97 13.99 20.85
N ALA A 515 30.20 12.69 21.08
CA ALA A 515 29.34 11.87 21.93
C ALA A 515 29.33 12.35 23.40
N LEU A 516 30.49 12.75 23.93
CA LEU A 516 30.60 13.34 25.26
C LEU A 516 29.82 14.67 25.38
N GLN A 517 29.86 15.51 24.36
CA GLN A 517 29.06 16.74 24.29
C GLN A 517 27.55 16.43 24.29
N GLY A 518 27.11 15.41 23.55
CA GLY A 518 25.74 14.92 23.56
C GLY A 518 25.27 14.45 24.95
N LEU A 519 26.10 13.67 25.66
CA LEU A 519 25.82 13.23 27.03
C LEU A 519 25.67 14.43 28.00
N LYS A 520 26.59 15.41 27.91
CA LYS A 520 26.52 16.64 28.72
C LYS A 520 25.26 17.46 28.44
N GLN A 521 24.83 17.55 27.17
CA GLN A 521 23.58 18.21 26.79
C GLN A 521 22.34 17.48 27.34
N ALA A 522 22.26 16.16 27.17
CA ALA A 522 21.14 15.36 27.68
C ALA A 522 21.03 15.44 29.22
N ARG A 523 22.18 15.41 29.93
CA ARG A 523 22.27 15.63 31.38
C ARG A 523 21.74 17.01 31.78
N ALA A 524 22.10 18.06 31.05
CA ALA A 524 21.62 19.43 31.30
C ALA A 524 20.13 19.64 30.96
N GLU A 525 19.54 18.82 30.10
CA GLU A 525 18.11 18.85 29.76
C GLU A 525 17.27 18.07 30.80
N ILE A 526 17.69 16.85 31.16
CA ILE A 526 17.05 16.01 32.18
C ILE A 526 17.07 16.70 33.55
N ALA A 527 18.16 17.40 33.90
CA ALA A 527 18.23 18.22 35.11
C ALA A 527 17.20 19.36 35.17
N ARG A 528 16.69 19.82 34.01
CA ARG A 528 15.66 20.89 33.90
C ARG A 528 14.24 20.35 33.67
N SER A 529 14.07 19.09 33.24
CA SER A 529 12.76 18.50 32.96
C SER A 529 11.89 18.40 34.21
N ARG A 530 10.64 18.88 34.12
CA ARG A 530 9.62 18.77 35.18
C ARG A 530 8.81 17.47 35.13
N ASP A 531 8.92 16.69 34.06
CA ASP A 531 8.10 15.49 33.79
C ASP A 531 8.50 14.25 34.61
N MET A 532 9.40 14.41 35.58
CA MET A 532 9.99 13.34 36.39
C MET A 532 9.93 13.69 37.88
N THR A 533 9.69 12.68 38.72
CA THR A 533 9.79 12.82 40.18
C THR A 533 11.20 13.25 40.58
N ALA A 534 11.32 14.03 41.65
CA ALA A 534 12.61 14.60 42.07
C ALA A 534 13.68 13.52 42.31
N GLU A 535 13.31 12.43 42.97
CA GLU A 535 14.19 11.30 43.24
C GLU A 535 14.70 10.64 41.93
N MET A 536 13.81 10.41 40.95
CA MET A 536 14.17 9.81 39.66
C MET A 536 15.08 10.75 38.85
N ARG A 537 14.81 12.07 38.88
CA ARG A 537 15.67 13.08 38.24
C ARG A 537 17.09 13.02 38.82
N THR A 538 17.22 13.06 40.14
CA THR A 538 18.52 12.98 40.82
C THR A 538 19.25 11.66 40.50
N ARG A 539 18.53 10.53 40.50
CA ARG A 539 19.08 9.21 40.18
C ARG A 539 19.64 9.13 38.75
N VAL A 540 18.91 9.67 37.76
CA VAL A 540 19.34 9.66 36.35
C VAL A 540 20.46 10.66 36.07
N VAL A 541 20.43 11.86 36.67
CA VAL A 541 21.53 12.83 36.56
C VAL A 541 22.83 12.25 37.13
N ARG A 542 22.77 11.57 38.30
CA ARG A 542 23.93 10.92 38.91
C ARG A 542 24.53 9.82 38.02
N GLU A 543 23.71 8.99 37.38
CA GLU A 543 24.23 7.95 36.46
C GLU A 543 24.87 8.60 35.22
N LEU A 544 24.26 9.66 34.66
CA LEU A 544 24.84 10.40 33.53
C LEU A 544 26.17 11.05 33.91
N ASP A 545 26.29 11.61 35.12
CA ASP A 545 27.56 12.16 35.62
C ASP A 545 28.64 11.06 35.72
N GLN A 546 28.30 9.90 36.29
CA GLN A 546 29.22 8.76 36.36
C GLN A 546 29.58 8.19 34.98
N GLN A 547 28.72 8.30 33.97
CA GLN A 547 29.05 7.91 32.59
C GLN A 547 29.93 8.96 31.90
N ILE A 548 29.67 10.25 32.09
CA ILE A 548 30.51 11.35 31.59
C ILE A 548 31.93 11.23 32.17
N GLU A 549 32.05 10.98 33.48
CA GLU A 549 33.33 10.77 34.17
C GLU A 549 34.11 9.57 33.57
N ARG A 550 33.47 8.39 33.48
CA ARG A 550 34.06 7.18 32.84
C ARG A 550 34.43 7.36 31.37
N TRP A 551 33.83 8.32 30.66
CA TRP A 551 34.18 8.65 29.27
C TRP A 551 35.28 9.71 29.19
N GLU A 552 35.33 10.67 30.12
CA GLU A 552 36.43 11.63 30.22
C GLU A 552 37.73 10.93 30.59
N GLU A 553 37.71 9.97 31.53
CA GLU A 553 38.86 9.12 31.87
C GLU A 553 39.38 8.33 30.66
N LYS A 554 38.49 7.82 29.80
CA LYS A 554 38.83 7.09 28.56
C LYS A 554 39.21 7.99 27.38
N SER A 555 39.17 9.31 27.55
CA SER A 555 39.50 10.30 26.51
C SER A 555 40.81 11.06 26.77
N ARG A 556 41.49 10.73 27.88
CA ARG A 556 42.82 11.22 28.27
C ARG A 556 43.88 10.18 27.95
#